data_AF-A0A6N6L266-F1
#
_entry.id   AF-A0A6N6L266-F1
#
_cell.length_a   1.000
_cell.length_b   1.000
_cell.length_c   1.000
_cell.angle_alpha   90.00
_cell.angle_beta   90.00
_cell.angle_gamma   90.00
#
_symmetry.space_group_name_H-M   'P 1'
#
loop_
_entity.id
_entity.type
_entity.pdbx_description
1 polymer ?
#
loop_
_entity_poly.entity_id
_entity_poly.type
_entity_poly.pdbx_seq_one_letter_code
_entity_poly.pdbx_strand_id
1 'polypeptide(L)'
;MKNPWIAAVLNFLFAGPGYFYNGRRRGLGAALTVAAIMLTYVELNLQTQAPALFPIMFAAVFIMNTFLAIDGYNEAKAINAG
;
A
#
# COMPACT_ATOMS: atom_id res chain seq x y z
N MET A 1 12.35 8.48 16.71
CA MET A 1 12.79 8.02 15.37
C MET A 1 11.83 6.95 14.88
N LYS A 2 11.23 7.12 13.71
CA LYS A 2 10.30 6.16 13.10
C LYS A 2 11.11 5.10 12.34
N ASN A 3 10.87 3.81 12.53
CA ASN A 3 11.55 2.79 11.73
C ASN A 3 11.04 2.79 10.26
N PRO A 4 11.87 3.10 9.25
CA PRO A 4 11.46 3.17 7.85
C PRO A 4 10.97 1.83 7.28
N TRP A 5 11.52 0.72 7.76
CA TRP A 5 11.12 -0.61 7.32
C TRP A 5 9.69 -0.96 7.74
N ILE A 6 9.26 -0.48 8.92
CA ILE A 6 7.88 -0.68 9.39
C ILE A 6 6.92 0.08 8.48
N ALA A 7 7.24 1.33 8.11
CA ALA A 7 6.42 2.11 7.18
C ALA A 7 6.31 1.43 5.79
N ALA A 8 7.44 0.89 5.30
CA ALA A 8 7.49 0.17 4.03
C ALA A 8 6.62 -1.08 4.04
N VAL A 9 6.78 -1.95 5.04
CA VAL A 9 6.04 -3.21 5.16
C VAL A 9 4.54 -2.94 5.29
N LEU A 10 4.16 -1.94 6.09
CA LEU A 10 2.75 -1.54 6.25
C LEU A 10 2.12 -1.07 4.93
N ASN A 11 2.85 -0.28 4.13
CA ASN A 11 2.36 0.15 2.82
C ASN A 11 2.39 -0.97 1.77
N PHE A 12 3.33 -1.90 1.85
CA PHE A 12 3.41 -3.03 0.94
C PHE A 12 2.24 -4.00 1.12
N LEU A 13 1.85 -4.28 2.36
CA LEU A 13 0.81 -5.27 2.65
C LEU A 13 -0.61 -4.70 2.53
N PHE A 14 -0.81 -3.44 2.92
CA PHE A 14 -2.15 -2.89 3.12
C PHE A 14 -2.37 -1.53 2.45
N ALA A 15 -1.40 -1.05 1.66
CA ALA A 15 -1.46 0.20 0.90
C ALA A 15 -2.07 1.36 1.70
N GLY A 16 -1.29 2.04 2.54
CA GLY A 16 -1.80 3.17 3.33
C GLY A 16 -1.36 3.24 4.80
N PRO A 17 -1.31 2.10 5.54
CA PRO A 17 -0.98 2.12 6.97
C PRO A 17 0.40 2.67 7.31
N GLY A 18 1.35 2.65 6.37
CA GLY A 18 2.66 3.27 6.53
C GLY A 18 2.59 4.79 6.69
N TYR A 19 1.65 5.46 6.01
CA TYR A 19 1.44 6.91 6.15
C TYR A 19 0.85 7.27 7.52
N PHE A 20 -0.07 6.45 8.04
CA PHE A 20 -0.56 6.60 9.41
C PHE A 20 0.54 6.40 10.44
N TYR A 21 1.37 5.37 10.26
CA TYR A 21 2.52 5.12 11.12
C TYR A 21 3.51 6.29 11.07
N ASN A 22 3.79 6.86 9.90
CA ASN A 22 4.64 8.05 9.78
C ASN A 22 3.99 9.28 10.41
N GLY A 23 2.67 9.32 10.48
CA GLY A 23 1.88 10.41 11.04
C GLY A 23 1.68 11.57 10.07
N ARG A 24 2.16 11.43 8.83
CA ARG A 24 2.07 12.41 7.74
C ARG A 24 1.14 11.87 6.65
N ARG A 25 0.49 12.77 5.89
CA ARG A 25 -0.43 12.41 4.79
C ARG A 25 -1.51 11.38 5.20
N ARG A 26 -2.03 11.47 6.42
CA ARG A 26 -3.01 10.52 6.98
C ARG A 26 -4.26 10.34 6.10
N GLY A 27 -4.72 11.41 5.45
CA GLY A 27 -5.84 11.33 4.50
C GLY A 27 -5.54 10.47 3.27
N LEU A 28 -4.31 10.56 2.72
CA LEU A 28 -3.86 9.69 1.65
C LEU A 28 -3.78 8.23 2.13
N GLY A 29 -3.23 8.01 3.33
CA GLY A 29 -3.21 6.70 3.96
C GLY A 29 -4.62 6.09 4.08
N ALA A 30 -5.59 6.87 4.56
CA ALA A 30 -6.99 6.44 4.68
C ALA A 30 -7.59 6.05 3.32
N ALA A 31 -7.43 6.93 2.33
CA ALA A 31 -7.97 6.71 0.98
C ALA A 31 -7.37 5.47 0.33
N LEU A 32 -6.05 5.26 0.44
CA LEU A 32 -5.37 4.08 -0.10
C LEU A 32 -5.82 2.80 0.59
N THR A 33 -6.00 2.80 1.92
CA THR A 33 -6.46 1.61 2.64
C THR A 33 -7.90 1.25 2.27
N VAL A 34 -8.78 2.24 2.14
CA VAL A 34 -10.16 2.01 1.66
C VAL A 34 -10.16 1.50 0.22
N ALA A 35 -9.34 2.08 -0.65
CA ALA A 35 -9.18 1.62 -2.03
C ALA A 35 -8.66 0.16 -2.09
N ALA A 36 -7.72 -0.21 -1.22
CA ALA A 36 -7.21 -1.58 -1.13
C ALA A 36 -8.32 -2.56 -0.73
N ILE A 37 -9.16 -2.23 0.26
CA ILE A 37 -10.31 -3.05 0.66
C ILE A 37 -11.29 -3.24 -0.50
N MET A 38 -11.63 -2.15 -1.23
CA MET A 38 -12.48 -2.22 -2.40
C MET A 38 -11.86 -3.07 -3.51
N LEU A 39 -10.55 -2.95 -3.72
CA LEU A 39 -9.84 -3.72 -4.74
C LEU A 39 -9.78 -5.21 -4.39
N THR A 40 -9.61 -5.57 -3.11
CA THR A 40 -9.72 -6.97 -2.66
C THR A 40 -11.11 -7.55 -2.94
N TYR A 41 -12.17 -6.76 -2.78
CA TYR A 41 -13.51 -7.21 -3.17
C TYR A 41 -13.61 -7.50 -4.68
N VAL A 42 -13.04 -6.63 -5.52
CA VAL A 42 -12.97 -6.84 -6.98
C VAL A 42 -12.12 -8.07 -7.31
N GLU A 43 -10.98 -8.23 -6.66
CA GLU A 43 -10.04 -9.33 -6.83
C GLU A 43 -10.70 -10.70 -6.61
N LEU A 44 -11.42 -10.87 -5.50
CA LEU A 44 -12.11 -12.11 -5.16
C LEU A 44 -13.19 -12.47 -6.20
N ASN A 45 -13.88 -11.46 -6.74
CA ASN A 45 -14.85 -11.68 -7.82
C ASN A 45 -14.15 -12.04 -9.14
N LEU A 46 -13.03 -11.38 -9.45
CA LEU A 46 -12.27 -11.59 -10.69
C LEU A 46 -11.71 -13.02 -10.79
N GLN A 47 -11.27 -13.61 -9.67
CA GLN A 47 -10.83 -15.01 -9.62
C GLN A 47 -11.88 -15.99 -10.17
N THR A 48 -13.17 -15.70 -9.95
CA THR A 48 -14.26 -16.58 -10.37
C THR A 48 -14.78 -16.26 -11.77
N GLN A 49 -14.92 -14.97 -12.12
CA GLN A 49 -15.55 -14.54 -13.36
C GLN A 49 -14.57 -14.44 -14.54
N ALA A 50 -13.30 -14.13 -14.27
CA ALA A 50 -12.28 -13.93 -15.31
C ALA A 50 -10.88 -14.35 -14.78
N PRO A 51 -10.66 -15.64 -14.47
CA PRO A 51 -9.43 -16.12 -13.84
C PRO A 51 -8.15 -15.81 -14.62
N ALA A 52 -8.23 -15.68 -15.96
CA ALA A 52 -7.10 -15.30 -16.80
C ALA A 52 -6.59 -13.87 -16.54
N LEU A 53 -7.44 -12.98 -16.02
CA LEU A 53 -7.06 -11.59 -15.70
C LEU A 53 -6.48 -11.46 -14.29
N PHE A 54 -6.68 -12.46 -13.43
CA PHE A 54 -6.23 -12.42 -12.04
C PHE A 54 -4.70 -12.22 -11.90
N PRO A 55 -3.83 -12.93 -12.66
CA PRO A 55 -2.38 -12.71 -12.56
C PRO A 55 -1.95 -11.29 -12.97
N ILE A 56 -2.64 -10.69 -13.96
CA ILE A 56 -2.35 -9.33 -14.42
C ILE A 56 -2.73 -8.31 -13.34
N MET A 57 -3.93 -8.46 -12.76
CA MET A 57 -4.37 -7.63 -11.65
C MET A 57 -3.44 -7.76 -10.44
N PHE A 58 -3.04 -8.98 -10.09
CA PHE A 58 -2.12 -9.24 -8.99
C PHE A 58 -0.76 -8.56 -9.22
N ALA A 59 -0.20 -8.69 -10.43
CA ALA A 59 1.05 -8.02 -10.79
C ALA A 59 0.93 -6.49 -10.69
N ALA A 60 -0.19 -5.91 -11.13
CA ALA A 60 -0.44 -4.48 -11.02
C ALA A 60 -0.48 -4.01 -9.55
N VAL A 61 -1.19 -4.74 -8.68
CA VAL A 61 -1.27 -4.44 -7.25
C VAL A 61 0.10 -4.59 -6.57
N PHE A 62 0.83 -5.67 -6.90
CA PHE A 62 2.16 -5.90 -6.37
C PHE A 62 3.13 -4.76 -6.70
N ILE A 63 3.13 -4.30 -7.95
CA ILE A 63 3.93 -3.15 -8.38
C ILE A 63 3.51 -1.90 -7.62
N MET A 64 2.20 -1.58 -7.58
CA MET A 64 1.68 -0.41 -6.88
C MET A 64 2.08 -0.40 -5.40
N ASN A 65 1.88 -1.51 -4.69
CA ASN A 65 2.22 -1.64 -3.27
C ASN A 65 3.74 -1.52 -3.04
N THR A 66 4.57 -1.99 -3.97
CA THR A 66 6.03 -1.81 -3.92
C THR A 66 6.40 -0.32 -3.95
N PHE A 67 5.80 0.46 -4.87
CA PHE A 67 6.06 1.89 -4.93
C PHE A 67 5.54 2.65 -3.70
N LEU A 68 4.38 2.27 -3.16
CA LEU A 68 3.87 2.84 -1.90
C LEU A 68 4.76 2.51 -0.70
N ALA A 69 5.36 1.32 -0.69
CA ALA A 69 6.33 0.93 0.33
C ALA A 69 7.60 1.79 0.26
N ILE A 70 8.12 2.02 -0.94
CA ILE A 70 9.28 2.90 -1.18
C ILE A 70 8.96 4.34 -0.74
N ASP A 71 7.80 4.87 -1.09
CA ASP A 71 7.39 6.22 -0.69
C ASP A 71 7.26 6.34 0.84
N GLY A 72 6.61 5.36 1.49
CA GLY A 72 6.49 5.31 2.95
C GLY A 72 7.84 5.19 3.67
N TYR A 73 8.77 4.41 3.11
CA TYR A 73 10.14 4.29 3.60
C TYR A 73 10.91 5.62 3.51
N ASN A 74 10.85 6.28 2.35
CA ASN A 74 11.53 7.55 2.11
C ASN A 74 10.95 8.65 2.99
N GLU A 75 9.63 8.69 3.18
CA GLU A 75 8.98 9.62 4.08
C GLU A 75 9.43 9.42 5.53
N ALA A 76 9.52 8.17 6.00
CA ALA A 76 10.02 7.86 7.34
C ALA A 76 11.48 8.28 7.53
N LYS A 77 12.33 8.07 6.51
CA LYS A 77 13.72 8.56 6.52
C LYS A 77 13.80 10.08 6.60
N ALA A 78 13.01 10.78 5.78
CA ALA A 78 12.97 12.23 5.79
C ALA A 78 12.53 12.80 7.16
N ILE A 79 11.58 12.14 7.82
CA ILE A 79 11.14 12.51 9.19
C ILE A 79 12.26 12.32 10.22
N ASN A 80 13.12 11.32 10.07
CA ASN A 80 14.23 11.08 11.01
C ASN A 80 15.44 11.97 10.78
N ALA A 81 15.58 12.56 9.59
CA ALA A 81 16.71 13.41 9.22
C ALA A 81 16.51 14.89 9.57
N GLY A 82 15.28 15.29 9.91
CA GLY A 82 14.93 16.62 10.43
C GLY A 82 14.63 16.58 11.92
#